data_AF-A0A6P0PEG3-F1
#
_entry.id   AF-A0A6P0PEG3-F1
#
_cell.length_a   1.000
_cell.length_b   1.000
_cell.length_c   1.000
_cell.angle_alpha   90.00
_cell.angle_beta   90.00
_cell.angle_gamma   90.00
#
_symmetry.space_group_name_H-M   'P 1'
#
loop_
_entity.id
_entity.type
_entity.pdbx_description
1 polymer ?
#
loop_
_entity_poly.entity_id
_entity_poly.type
_entity_poly.pdbx_seq_one_letter_code
_entity_poly.pdbx_strand_id
1 'polypeptide(L)'
;MFTNSVIDGRYREKREWLTVILQMRYSVIPAIIFRVTFCGFFGGLISLLNYFNFPVTLPAKSSIVPSLVLGLLLVFRTNTAYERFWQGRQLWGQIVNTVRNFARQIWVSVEENEPADRKVKEEIIRLLVAFAIAGKLYLRRQSVNRELEGYMPKQWYEKLKKMNHPPIHIAFWISDYLQHQYERGCINPYQLTAMFKLLDRMVEALTCCEGILNTPIPLAYSIHLRQLLLIYCLSLPFQIVNEFHFWTGIVVALISFTVFGIEEIALEIENPFGYDPNDLPLDAICIAMHRNIEDLITLAPSVRHWKRISVNLETHNF
;
A
#
# COMPACT_ATOMS: atom_id res chain seq x y z
N MET A 1 -8.60 -41.06 -9.17
CA MET A 1 -7.94 -39.88 -9.76
C MET A 1 -7.79 -38.71 -8.76
N PHE A 2 -7.79 -38.96 -7.44
CA PHE A 2 -7.74 -37.90 -6.41
C PHE A 2 -6.44 -37.88 -5.57
N THR A 3 -5.45 -38.72 -5.91
CA THR A 3 -4.15 -38.76 -5.23
C THR A 3 -3.05 -38.01 -5.98
N ASN A 4 -3.26 -37.66 -7.25
CA ASN A 4 -2.24 -36.96 -8.06
C ASN A 4 -2.30 -35.42 -7.97
N SER A 5 -3.43 -34.81 -7.57
CA SER A 5 -3.54 -33.34 -7.50
C SER A 5 -2.80 -32.71 -6.32
N VAL A 6 -2.66 -33.43 -5.20
CA VAL A 6 -1.92 -32.97 -4.01
C VAL A 6 -0.40 -33.09 -4.20
N ILE A 7 0.04 -34.04 -5.04
CA ILE A 7 1.45 -34.19 -5.40
C ILE A 7 1.85 -33.10 -6.41
N ASP A 8 0.97 -32.78 -7.38
CA ASP A 8 1.23 -31.76 -8.39
C ASP A 8 1.30 -30.33 -7.79
N GLY A 9 0.45 -30.02 -6.79
CA GLY A 9 0.53 -28.76 -6.03
C GLY A 9 1.86 -28.59 -5.27
N ARG A 10 2.32 -29.63 -4.56
CA ARG A 10 3.61 -29.61 -3.83
C ARG A 10 4.84 -29.55 -4.74
N TYR A 11 4.77 -30.13 -5.94
CA TYR A 11 5.87 -30.08 -6.92
C TYR A 11 5.95 -28.73 -7.66
N ARG A 12 4.80 -28.09 -7.92
CA ARG A 12 4.73 -26.72 -8.46
C ARG A 12 5.27 -25.69 -7.46
N GLU A 13 4.87 -25.82 -6.20
CA GLU A 13 5.35 -25.02 -5.07
C GLU A 13 6.87 -25.15 -4.83
N LYS A 14 7.46 -26.36 -5.01
CA LYS A 14 8.92 -26.57 -4.88
C LYS A 14 9.74 -25.96 -6.02
N ARG A 15 9.26 -26.02 -7.26
CA ARG A 15 9.94 -25.34 -8.39
C ARG A 15 9.83 -23.83 -8.23
N GLU A 16 8.70 -23.35 -7.75
CA GLU A 16 8.50 -21.94 -7.39
C GLU A 16 9.43 -21.52 -6.23
N TRP A 17 9.61 -22.33 -5.19
CA TRP A 17 10.46 -22.01 -4.03
C TRP A 17 11.93 -21.69 -4.39
N LEU A 18 12.59 -22.53 -5.20
CA LEU A 18 13.96 -22.25 -5.66
C LEU A 18 14.02 -21.02 -6.57
N THR A 19 13.04 -20.87 -7.47
CA THR A 19 12.99 -19.69 -8.32
C THR A 19 12.71 -18.41 -7.54
N VAL A 20 11.93 -18.47 -6.47
CA VAL A 20 11.62 -17.33 -5.58
C VAL A 20 12.85 -16.93 -4.77
N ILE A 21 13.65 -17.88 -4.27
CA ILE A 21 14.90 -17.57 -3.56
C ILE A 21 15.92 -16.89 -4.48
N LEU A 22 15.97 -17.29 -5.75
CA LEU A 22 16.92 -16.77 -6.73
C LEU A 22 16.40 -15.54 -7.51
N GLN A 23 15.19 -15.06 -7.19
CA GLN A 23 14.61 -13.89 -7.84
C GLN A 23 15.25 -12.60 -7.31
N MET A 24 15.93 -11.88 -8.22
CA MET A 24 16.60 -10.62 -7.90
C MET A 24 15.68 -9.39 -8.00
N ARG A 25 14.58 -9.48 -8.76
CA ARG A 25 13.77 -8.31 -9.18
C ARG A 25 12.82 -7.78 -8.10
N TYR A 26 12.60 -8.54 -7.03
CA TYR A 26 11.72 -8.21 -5.89
C TYR A 26 12.43 -8.42 -4.54
N SER A 27 13.74 -8.66 -4.59
CA SER A 27 14.55 -8.96 -3.42
C SER A 27 15.30 -7.71 -2.97
N VAL A 28 15.60 -7.64 -1.68
CA VAL A 28 16.45 -6.60 -1.07
C VAL A 28 17.94 -6.77 -1.43
N ILE A 29 18.33 -7.90 -2.03
CA ILE A 29 19.74 -8.21 -2.37
C ILE A 29 20.42 -7.09 -3.17
N PRO A 30 19.85 -6.53 -4.26
CA PRO A 30 20.51 -5.50 -5.06
C PRO A 30 20.81 -4.22 -4.26
N ALA A 31 19.98 -3.90 -3.26
CA ALA A 31 20.17 -2.71 -2.43
C ALA A 31 21.29 -2.88 -1.39
N ILE A 32 21.49 -4.10 -0.88
CA ILE A 32 22.47 -4.38 0.18
C ILE A 32 23.80 -4.93 -0.33
N ILE A 33 23.88 -5.45 -1.56
CA ILE A 33 25.05 -6.21 -2.05
C ILE A 33 26.36 -5.44 -1.97
N PHE A 34 26.35 -4.13 -2.24
CA PHE A 34 27.55 -3.29 -2.12
C PHE A 34 28.04 -3.19 -0.67
N ARG A 35 27.12 -3.04 0.29
CA ARG A 35 27.46 -2.98 1.72
C ARG A 35 27.97 -4.32 2.24
N VAL A 36 27.34 -5.41 1.82
CA VAL A 36 27.73 -6.78 2.18
C VAL A 36 29.11 -7.14 1.63
N THR A 37 29.36 -6.86 0.36
CA THR A 37 30.67 -7.13 -0.27
C THR A 37 31.77 -6.27 0.34
N PHE A 38 31.49 -5.01 0.68
CA PHE A 38 32.41 -4.16 1.41
C PHE A 38 32.77 -4.73 2.80
N CYS A 39 31.78 -5.15 3.58
CA CYS A 39 32.02 -5.77 4.89
C CYS A 39 32.79 -7.09 4.76
N GLY A 40 32.47 -7.92 3.77
CA GLY A 40 33.19 -9.17 3.49
C GLY A 40 34.65 -8.94 3.09
N PHE A 41 34.90 -7.97 2.22
CA PHE A 41 36.25 -7.56 1.82
C PHE A 41 37.05 -7.03 3.02
N PHE A 42 36.42 -6.18 3.84
CA PHE A 42 37.02 -5.67 5.06
C PHE A 42 37.35 -6.81 6.04
N GLY A 43 36.47 -7.80 6.20
CA GLY A 43 36.77 -8.99 6.99
C GLY A 43 37.92 -9.83 6.44
N GLY A 44 38.04 -9.93 5.12
CA GLY A 44 39.20 -10.54 4.45
C GLY A 44 40.50 -9.78 4.71
N LEU A 45 40.46 -8.44 4.72
CA LEU A 45 41.62 -7.61 5.07
C LEU A 45 42.07 -7.84 6.51
N ILE A 46 41.15 -7.90 7.47
CA ILE A 46 41.47 -8.20 8.88
C ILE A 46 42.04 -9.60 9.04
N SER A 47 41.49 -10.59 8.32
CA SER A 47 42.04 -11.94 8.27
C SER A 47 43.50 -11.97 7.79
N LEU A 48 43.81 -11.21 6.73
CA LEU A 48 45.16 -11.09 6.20
C LEU A 48 46.11 -10.41 7.21
N LEU A 49 45.68 -9.35 7.88
CA LEU A 49 46.47 -8.69 8.92
C LEU A 49 46.77 -9.64 10.10
N ASN A 50 45.79 -10.44 10.50
CA ASN A 50 45.97 -11.45 11.54
C ASN A 50 46.95 -12.55 11.11
N TYR A 51 46.93 -12.94 9.83
CA TYR A 51 47.91 -13.89 9.28
C TYR A 51 49.35 -13.36 9.35
N PHE A 52 49.55 -12.05 9.17
CA PHE A 52 50.84 -11.39 9.36
C PHE A 52 51.20 -11.11 10.84
N ASN A 53 50.45 -11.66 11.80
CA ASN A 53 50.63 -11.50 13.25
C ASN A 53 50.50 -10.05 13.75
N PHE A 54 49.75 -9.19 13.05
CA PHE A 54 49.37 -7.89 13.62
C PHE A 54 48.34 -8.08 14.74
N PRO A 55 48.43 -7.36 15.87
CA PRO A 55 47.51 -7.48 16.99
C PRO A 55 46.17 -6.78 16.68
N VAL A 56 45.34 -7.43 15.85
CA VAL A 56 44.03 -6.92 15.41
C VAL A 56 42.86 -7.58 16.16
N THR A 57 43.12 -8.33 17.22
CA THR A 57 42.09 -9.13 17.87
C THR A 57 41.37 -8.34 18.94
N LEU A 58 40.04 -8.24 18.84
CA LEU A 58 39.20 -7.70 19.90
C LEU A 58 38.55 -8.84 20.70
N PRO A 59 38.42 -8.73 22.04
CA PRO A 59 37.76 -9.75 22.83
C PRO A 59 36.28 -9.88 22.42
N ALA A 60 35.84 -11.06 21.97
CA ALA A 60 34.46 -11.29 21.51
C ALA A 60 33.39 -10.91 22.55
N LYS A 61 33.71 -10.99 23.85
CA LYS A 61 32.82 -10.62 24.96
C LYS A 61 32.40 -9.13 24.93
N SER A 62 33.18 -8.24 24.31
CA SER A 62 32.84 -6.81 24.24
C SER A 62 31.67 -6.49 23.30
N SER A 63 31.30 -7.44 22.41
CA SER A 63 30.28 -7.25 21.38
C SER A 63 28.88 -7.70 21.78
N ILE A 64 28.73 -8.40 22.91
CA ILE A 64 27.45 -8.98 23.34
C ILE A 64 26.39 -7.89 23.50
N VAL A 65 26.74 -6.79 24.18
CA VAL A 65 25.80 -5.69 24.44
C VAL A 65 25.40 -4.98 23.13
N PRO A 66 26.34 -4.52 22.26
CA PRO A 66 25.98 -3.93 20.97
C PRO A 66 25.13 -4.86 20.09
N SER A 67 25.44 -6.15 20.05
CA SER A 67 24.69 -7.14 19.25
C SER A 67 23.24 -7.30 19.73
N LEU A 68 23.05 -7.38 21.06
CA LEU A 68 21.72 -7.50 21.66
C LEU A 68 20.90 -6.23 21.42
N VAL A 69 21.49 -5.06 21.61
CA VAL A 69 20.83 -3.77 21.38
C VAL A 69 20.47 -3.63 19.90
N LEU A 70 21.38 -3.98 18.98
CA LEU A 70 21.11 -3.92 17.54
C LEU A 70 19.97 -4.85 17.14
N GLY A 71 19.97 -6.10 17.63
CA GLY A 71 18.89 -7.05 17.38
C GLY A 71 17.54 -6.54 17.84
N LEU A 72 17.48 -5.97 19.05
CA LEU A 72 16.26 -5.37 19.59
C LEU A 72 15.77 -4.19 18.73
N LEU A 73 16.67 -3.28 18.35
CA LEU A 73 16.31 -2.15 17.50
C LEU A 73 15.83 -2.61 16.12
N LEU A 74 16.46 -3.60 15.50
CA LEU A 74 16.00 -4.14 14.22
C LEU A 74 14.59 -4.72 14.30
N VAL A 75 14.28 -5.47 15.37
CA VAL A 75 12.93 -6.02 15.58
C VAL A 75 11.89 -4.91 15.73
N PHE A 76 12.19 -3.87 16.50
CA PHE A 76 11.28 -2.72 16.61
C PHE A 76 11.10 -2.03 15.24
N ARG A 77 12.19 -1.82 14.49
CA ARG A 77 12.15 -1.19 13.17
C ARG A 77 11.28 -1.97 12.19
N THR A 78 11.43 -3.29 12.14
CA THR A 78 10.63 -4.17 11.26
C THR A 78 9.17 -4.21 11.66
N ASN A 79 8.88 -4.30 12.97
CA ASN A 79 7.51 -4.36 13.46
C ASN A 79 6.76 -3.06 13.17
N THR A 80 7.39 -1.90 13.40
CA THR A 80 6.78 -0.61 13.09
C THR A 80 6.56 -0.44 11.59
N ALA A 81 7.50 -0.87 10.75
CA ALA A 81 7.33 -0.84 9.29
C ALA A 81 6.15 -1.71 8.83
N TYR A 82 6.08 -2.94 9.35
CA TYR A 82 5.02 -3.89 9.05
C TYR A 82 3.65 -3.34 9.46
N GLU A 83 3.55 -2.73 10.64
CA GLU A 83 2.30 -2.14 11.11
C GLU A 83 1.82 -1.02 10.17
N ARG A 84 2.71 -0.15 9.70
CA ARG A 84 2.39 0.89 8.71
C ARG A 84 1.89 0.29 7.40
N PHE A 85 2.58 -0.73 6.88
CA PHE A 85 2.17 -1.44 5.68
C PHE A 85 0.78 -2.05 5.82
N TRP A 86 0.57 -2.78 6.92
CA TRP A 86 -0.70 -3.45 7.19
C TRP A 86 -1.84 -2.46 7.36
N GLN A 87 -1.63 -1.38 8.12
CA GLN A 87 -2.63 -0.31 8.28
C GLN A 87 -2.97 0.34 6.93
N GLY A 88 -1.96 0.69 6.11
CA GLY A 88 -2.18 1.23 4.76
C GLY A 88 -3.03 0.32 3.89
N ARG A 89 -2.76 -1.00 3.92
CA ARG A 89 -3.56 -2.02 3.21
C ARG A 89 -5.01 -2.04 3.69
N GLN A 90 -5.26 -1.98 5.00
CA GLN A 90 -6.61 -1.98 5.56
C GLN A 90 -7.39 -0.73 5.17
N LEU A 91 -6.77 0.45 5.29
CA LEU A 91 -7.39 1.73 4.93
C LEU A 91 -7.74 1.79 3.45
N TRP A 92 -6.87 1.31 2.56
CA TRP A 92 -7.19 1.25 1.14
C TRP A 92 -8.31 0.26 0.84
N GLY A 93 -8.35 -0.89 1.54
CA GLY A 93 -9.47 -1.81 1.50
C GLY A 93 -10.79 -1.18 1.97
N GLN A 94 -10.75 -0.32 2.98
CA GLN A 94 -11.91 0.46 3.43
C GLN A 94 -12.38 1.44 2.35
N ILE A 95 -11.49 2.12 1.65
CA ILE A 95 -11.85 2.99 0.51
C ILE A 95 -12.58 2.18 -0.56
N VAL A 96 -12.03 1.03 -0.97
CA VAL A 96 -12.65 0.15 -1.99
C VAL A 96 -14.06 -0.29 -1.56
N ASN A 97 -14.21 -0.75 -0.32
CA ASN A 97 -15.51 -1.20 0.19
C ASN A 97 -16.52 -0.05 0.28
N THR A 98 -16.06 1.13 0.70
CA THR A 98 -16.93 2.29 0.87
C THR A 98 -17.37 2.83 -0.48
N VAL A 99 -16.48 2.92 -1.48
CA VAL A 99 -16.81 3.28 -2.87
C VAL A 99 -17.89 2.36 -3.43
N ARG A 100 -17.75 1.03 -3.29
CA ARG A 100 -18.74 0.07 -3.78
C ARG A 100 -20.10 0.24 -3.11
N ASN A 101 -20.11 0.39 -1.78
CA ASN A 101 -21.36 0.58 -1.03
C ASN A 101 -22.04 1.91 -1.40
N PHE A 102 -21.25 2.97 -1.54
CA PHE A 102 -21.73 4.30 -1.85
C PHE A 102 -22.29 4.36 -3.27
N ALA A 103 -21.57 3.80 -4.24
CA ALA A 103 -22.04 3.66 -5.60
C ALA A 103 -23.37 2.91 -5.67
N ARG A 104 -23.48 1.76 -5.00
CA ARG A 104 -24.73 0.98 -4.93
C ARG A 104 -25.87 1.79 -4.32
N GLN A 105 -25.59 2.54 -3.25
CA GLN A 105 -26.61 3.33 -2.57
C GLN A 105 -27.09 4.50 -3.42
N ILE A 106 -26.18 5.26 -4.04
CA ILE A 106 -26.54 6.31 -5.02
C ILE A 106 -27.36 5.68 -6.15
N TRP A 107 -26.89 4.56 -6.70
CA TRP A 107 -27.50 3.90 -7.84
C TRP A 107 -28.96 3.48 -7.61
N VAL A 108 -29.25 2.94 -6.43
CA VAL A 108 -30.59 2.42 -6.10
C VAL A 108 -31.50 3.49 -5.49
N SER A 109 -30.96 4.36 -4.63
CA SER A 109 -31.79 5.24 -3.79
C SER A 109 -32.08 6.61 -4.40
N VAL A 110 -31.20 7.15 -5.25
CA VAL A 110 -31.46 8.45 -5.87
C VAL A 110 -32.46 8.29 -7.01
N GLU A 111 -33.61 8.94 -6.89
CA GLU A 111 -34.63 8.96 -7.94
C GLU A 111 -34.15 9.71 -9.19
N GLU A 112 -34.64 9.31 -10.36
CA GLU A 112 -34.32 9.96 -11.63
C GLU A 112 -35.66 10.42 -12.21
N ASN A 113 -35.90 11.73 -12.20
CA ASN A 113 -37.14 12.34 -12.68
C ASN A 113 -37.03 12.70 -14.16
N GLU A 114 -35.82 13.10 -14.58
CA GLU A 114 -35.50 13.47 -15.94
C GLU A 114 -34.49 12.48 -16.56
N PRO A 115 -34.50 12.28 -17.89
CA PRO A 115 -33.51 11.43 -18.56
C PRO A 115 -32.07 11.95 -18.39
N ALA A 116 -31.89 13.25 -18.12
CA ALA A 116 -30.60 13.85 -17.82
C ALA A 116 -30.04 13.41 -16.45
N ASP A 117 -30.90 13.13 -15.46
CA ASP A 117 -30.50 12.74 -14.11
C ASP A 117 -29.67 11.46 -14.13
N ARG A 118 -30.02 10.52 -15.03
CA ARG A 118 -29.28 9.27 -15.22
C ARG A 118 -27.81 9.52 -15.56
N LYS A 119 -27.54 10.42 -16.50
CA LYS A 119 -26.16 10.75 -16.92
C LYS A 119 -25.37 11.39 -15.79
N VAL A 120 -25.97 12.36 -15.09
CA VAL A 120 -25.33 13.03 -13.94
C VAL A 120 -25.03 12.02 -12.84
N LYS A 121 -25.96 11.11 -12.55
CA LYS A 121 -25.79 10.06 -11.55
C LYS A 121 -24.65 9.10 -11.91
N GLU A 122 -24.51 8.72 -13.18
CA GLU A 122 -23.38 7.92 -13.66
C GLU A 122 -22.05 8.67 -13.50
N GLU A 123 -22.00 9.97 -13.82
CA GLU A 123 -20.82 10.81 -13.61
C GLU A 123 -20.42 10.88 -12.13
N ILE A 124 -21.37 11.12 -11.22
CA ILE A 124 -21.10 11.17 -9.77
C ILE A 124 -20.58 9.84 -9.23
N ILE A 125 -21.13 8.71 -9.70
CA ILE A 125 -20.63 7.39 -9.28
C ILE A 125 -19.19 7.19 -9.79
N ARG A 126 -18.86 7.63 -11.02
CA ARG A 126 -17.48 7.62 -11.53
C ARG A 126 -16.55 8.52 -10.71
N LEU A 127 -17.04 9.63 -10.15
CA LEU A 127 -16.25 10.47 -9.25
C LEU A 127 -15.83 9.75 -7.96
N LEU A 128 -16.56 8.72 -7.51
CA LEU A 128 -16.11 7.90 -6.37
C LEU A 128 -14.79 7.17 -6.68
N VAL A 129 -14.61 6.73 -7.93
CA VAL A 129 -13.34 6.14 -8.40
C VAL A 129 -12.30 7.23 -8.62
N ALA A 130 -12.72 8.38 -9.16
CA ALA A 130 -11.85 9.55 -9.32
C ALA A 130 -11.27 10.01 -7.97
N PHE A 131 -12.05 9.95 -6.88
CA PHE A 131 -11.57 10.22 -5.53
C PHE A 131 -10.41 9.29 -5.15
N ALA A 132 -10.55 7.99 -5.39
CA ALA A 132 -9.49 7.03 -5.09
C ALA A 132 -8.24 7.23 -5.98
N ILE A 133 -8.42 7.53 -7.27
CA ILE A 133 -7.30 7.84 -8.18
C ILE A 133 -6.60 9.13 -7.74
N ALA A 134 -7.34 10.18 -7.42
CA ALA A 134 -6.78 11.42 -6.90
C ALA A 134 -6.05 11.18 -5.57
N GLY A 135 -6.60 10.35 -4.69
CA GLY A 135 -5.97 9.95 -3.42
C GLY A 135 -4.65 9.22 -3.65
N LYS A 136 -4.61 8.26 -4.57
CA LYS A 136 -3.39 7.57 -5.01
C LYS A 136 -2.33 8.56 -5.49
N LEU A 137 -2.69 9.47 -6.39
CA LEU A 137 -1.76 10.48 -6.92
C LEU A 137 -1.25 11.40 -5.80
N TYR A 138 -2.13 11.81 -4.90
CA TYR A 138 -1.79 12.66 -3.76
C TYR A 138 -0.82 11.98 -2.79
N LEU A 139 -1.07 10.72 -2.40
CA LEU A 139 -0.17 9.92 -1.56
C LEU A 139 1.19 9.69 -2.22
N ARG A 140 1.25 9.65 -3.56
CA ARG A 140 2.49 9.56 -4.33
C ARG A 140 3.16 10.91 -4.59
N ARG A 141 2.62 12.01 -4.04
CA ARG A 141 3.07 13.39 -4.28
C ARG A 141 3.13 13.76 -5.77
N GLN A 142 2.20 13.22 -6.55
CA GLN A 142 2.04 13.49 -7.97
C GLN A 142 0.95 14.52 -8.20
N SER A 143 1.13 15.37 -9.21
CA SER A 143 0.09 16.26 -9.67
C SER A 143 -1.03 15.48 -10.38
N VAL A 144 -2.21 16.11 -10.47
CA VAL A 144 -3.35 15.61 -11.22
C VAL A 144 -2.92 15.31 -12.67
N ASN A 145 -3.04 14.04 -13.08
CA ASN A 145 -2.57 13.54 -14.37
C ASN A 145 -3.76 13.17 -15.28
N ARG A 146 -3.49 12.56 -16.45
CA ARG A 146 -4.51 12.20 -17.44
C ARG A 146 -5.44 11.07 -17.00
N GLU A 147 -5.08 10.30 -15.97
CA GLU A 147 -5.94 9.20 -15.49
C GLU A 147 -7.31 9.70 -15.03
N LEU A 148 -7.41 10.95 -14.57
CA LEU A 148 -8.65 11.55 -14.11
C LEU A 148 -9.51 12.16 -15.23
N GLU A 149 -8.96 12.36 -16.44
CA GLU A 149 -9.65 13.05 -17.54
C GLU A 149 -10.90 12.30 -18.01
N GLY A 150 -10.92 10.96 -17.88
CA GLY A 150 -12.05 10.11 -18.27
C GLY A 150 -13.19 10.03 -17.24
N TYR A 151 -13.01 10.58 -16.03
CA TYR A 151 -13.98 10.43 -14.94
C TYR A 151 -14.83 11.69 -14.70
N MET A 152 -14.51 12.81 -15.35
CA MET A 152 -15.18 14.09 -15.13
C MET A 152 -15.14 14.99 -16.36
N PRO A 153 -16.04 15.98 -16.48
CA PRO A 153 -15.97 16.97 -17.54
C PRO A 153 -14.66 17.77 -17.53
N LYS A 154 -14.21 18.22 -18.71
CA LYS A 154 -12.95 18.99 -18.86
C LYS A 154 -12.86 20.21 -17.94
N GLN A 155 -13.97 20.89 -17.70
CA GLN A 155 -14.02 22.06 -16.81
C GLN A 155 -13.67 21.69 -15.35
N TRP A 156 -14.15 20.55 -14.88
CA TRP A 156 -13.89 20.07 -13.52
C TRP A 156 -12.45 19.62 -13.39
N TYR A 157 -11.93 18.92 -14.41
CA TYR A 157 -10.54 18.51 -14.47
C TYR A 157 -9.55 19.70 -14.41
N GLU A 158 -9.80 20.75 -15.19
CA GLU A 158 -8.95 21.96 -15.15
C GLU A 158 -9.05 22.72 -13.83
N LYS A 159 -10.23 22.72 -13.18
CA LYS A 159 -10.38 23.25 -11.83
C LYS A 159 -9.57 22.42 -10.82
N LEU A 160 -9.64 21.10 -10.91
CA LEU A 160 -8.99 20.16 -10.00
C LEU A 160 -7.46 20.30 -10.01
N LYS A 161 -6.85 20.50 -11.20
CA LYS A 161 -5.39 20.74 -11.33
C LYS A 161 -4.86 21.92 -10.52
N LYS A 162 -5.71 22.91 -10.26
CA LYS A 162 -5.34 24.14 -9.53
C LYS A 162 -5.49 24.00 -8.02
N MET A 163 -6.05 22.89 -7.55
CA MET A 163 -6.36 22.69 -6.14
C MET A 163 -5.17 22.08 -5.40
N ASN A 164 -4.95 22.53 -4.17
CA ASN A 164 -3.89 21.96 -3.30
C ASN A 164 -4.23 20.54 -2.86
N HIS A 165 -5.52 20.24 -2.66
CA HIS A 165 -5.98 18.94 -2.15
C HIS A 165 -7.07 18.34 -3.07
N PRO A 166 -6.72 17.78 -4.23
CA PRO A 166 -7.68 17.28 -5.22
C PRO A 166 -8.74 16.29 -4.68
N PRO A 167 -8.41 15.28 -3.84
CA PRO A 167 -9.41 14.33 -3.35
C PRO A 167 -10.56 14.96 -2.58
N ILE A 168 -10.28 15.94 -1.72
CA ILE A 168 -11.29 16.66 -0.93
C ILE A 168 -12.19 17.51 -1.83
N HIS A 169 -11.66 18.08 -2.91
CA HIS A 169 -12.49 18.77 -3.89
C HIS A 169 -13.46 17.84 -4.61
N ILE A 170 -13.05 16.59 -4.90
CA ILE A 170 -13.96 15.58 -5.45
C ILE A 170 -15.03 15.21 -4.43
N ALA A 171 -14.65 15.02 -3.16
CA ALA A 171 -15.60 14.76 -2.08
C ALA A 171 -16.63 15.91 -1.95
N PHE A 172 -16.19 17.16 -2.08
CA PHE A 172 -17.06 18.33 -2.10
C PHE A 172 -18.12 18.27 -3.23
N TRP A 173 -17.71 17.93 -4.45
CA TRP A 173 -18.67 17.79 -5.56
C TRP A 173 -19.69 16.67 -5.34
N ILE A 174 -19.26 15.56 -4.74
CA ILE A 174 -20.17 14.47 -4.38
C ILE A 174 -21.17 14.96 -3.32
N SER A 175 -20.72 15.67 -2.27
CA SER A 175 -21.61 16.22 -1.25
C SER A 175 -22.61 17.25 -1.81
N ASP A 176 -22.15 18.12 -2.71
CA ASP A 176 -22.98 19.15 -3.35
C ASP A 176 -24.09 18.50 -4.19
N TYR A 177 -23.76 17.46 -4.94
CA TYR A 177 -24.75 16.67 -5.67
C TYR A 177 -25.78 16.03 -4.74
N LEU A 178 -25.35 15.41 -3.63
CA LEU A 178 -26.28 14.80 -2.68
C LEU A 178 -27.24 15.83 -2.08
N GLN A 179 -26.71 16.99 -1.68
CA GLN A 179 -27.52 18.08 -1.15
C GLN A 179 -28.54 18.57 -2.18
N HIS A 180 -28.12 18.75 -3.43
CA HIS A 180 -29.02 19.14 -4.52
C HIS A 180 -30.13 18.11 -4.78
N GLN A 181 -29.82 16.81 -4.72
CA GLN A 181 -30.84 15.77 -4.88
C GLN A 181 -31.83 15.73 -3.71
N TYR A 182 -31.39 16.10 -2.51
CA TYR A 182 -32.28 16.25 -1.36
C TYR A 182 -33.23 17.44 -1.55
N GLU A 183 -32.72 18.59 -2.00
CA GLU A 183 -33.53 19.78 -2.26
C GLU A 183 -34.56 19.56 -3.38
N ARG A 184 -34.25 18.68 -4.35
CA ARG A 184 -35.18 18.23 -5.39
C ARG A 184 -36.18 17.16 -4.92
N GLY A 185 -36.08 16.66 -3.69
CA GLY A 185 -36.91 15.58 -3.17
C GLY A 185 -36.61 14.19 -3.75
N CYS A 186 -35.48 14.02 -4.46
CA CYS A 186 -35.06 12.76 -5.05
C CYS A 186 -34.46 11.77 -4.03
N ILE A 187 -34.17 12.24 -2.82
CA ILE A 187 -33.71 11.45 -1.67
C ILE A 187 -34.32 11.99 -0.37
N ASN A 188 -34.51 11.11 0.61
CA ASN A 188 -35.02 11.48 1.93
C ASN A 188 -33.89 11.81 2.92
N PRO A 189 -34.18 12.47 4.08
CA PRO A 189 -33.15 12.84 5.06
C PRO A 189 -32.33 11.66 5.59
N TYR A 190 -32.95 10.49 5.77
CA TYR A 190 -32.29 9.29 6.27
C TYR A 190 -31.28 8.72 5.25
N GLN A 191 -31.65 8.71 3.97
CA GLN A 191 -30.78 8.32 2.86
C GLN A 191 -29.62 9.30 2.71
N LEU A 192 -29.89 10.62 2.79
CA LEU A 192 -28.86 11.65 2.74
C LEU A 192 -27.83 11.46 3.87
N THR A 193 -28.29 11.26 5.10
CA THR A 193 -27.42 11.01 6.27
C THR A 193 -26.58 9.76 6.09
N ALA A 194 -27.17 8.68 5.60
CA ALA A 194 -26.47 7.43 5.34
C ALA A 194 -25.40 7.56 4.25
N MET A 195 -25.68 8.34 3.19
CA MET A 195 -24.73 8.63 2.12
C MET A 195 -23.59 9.55 2.59
N PHE A 196 -23.87 10.59 3.38
CA PHE A 196 -22.83 11.43 3.98
C PHE A 196 -21.89 10.61 4.88
N LYS A 197 -22.44 9.67 5.66
CA LYS A 197 -21.60 8.76 6.47
C LYS A 197 -20.65 7.91 5.61
N LEU A 198 -21.03 7.55 4.38
CA LEU A 198 -20.13 6.84 3.47
C LEU A 198 -19.08 7.79 2.88
N LEU A 199 -19.45 9.02 2.55
CA LEU A 199 -18.50 10.05 2.12
C LEU A 199 -17.45 10.32 3.20
N ASP A 200 -17.89 10.56 4.43
CA ASP A 200 -17.03 10.81 5.59
C ASP A 200 -16.04 9.65 5.80
N ARG A 201 -16.50 8.40 5.67
CA ARG A 201 -15.64 7.20 5.78
C ARG A 201 -14.57 7.12 4.69
N MET A 202 -14.87 7.56 3.47
CA MET A 202 -13.87 7.63 2.40
C MET A 202 -12.82 8.70 2.68
N VAL A 203 -13.27 9.87 3.12
CA VAL A 203 -12.41 10.99 3.50
C VAL A 203 -11.52 10.62 4.68
N GLU A 204 -12.10 10.07 5.75
CA GLU A 204 -11.37 9.62 6.95
C GLU A 204 -10.29 8.59 6.60
N ALA A 205 -10.62 7.58 5.78
CA ALA A 205 -9.64 6.57 5.39
C ALA A 205 -8.46 7.17 4.59
N LEU A 206 -8.72 8.15 3.73
CA LEU A 206 -7.66 8.87 3.01
C LEU A 206 -6.81 9.72 3.96
N THR A 207 -7.44 10.47 4.86
CA THR A 207 -6.75 11.27 5.89
C THR A 207 -5.85 10.40 6.77
N CYS A 208 -6.29 9.19 7.13
CA CYS A 208 -5.45 8.23 7.84
C CYS A 208 -4.25 7.75 7.00
N CYS A 209 -4.42 7.54 5.68
CA CYS A 209 -3.30 7.22 4.78
C CYS A 209 -2.29 8.37 4.72
N GLU A 210 -2.77 9.62 4.68
CA GLU A 210 -1.92 10.81 4.76
C GLU A 210 -1.19 10.88 6.09
N GLY A 211 -1.84 10.50 7.20
CA GLY A 211 -1.23 10.34 8.50
C GLY A 211 -0.04 9.40 8.46
N ILE A 212 -0.21 8.19 7.89
CA ILE A 212 0.87 7.21 7.73
C ILE A 212 2.03 7.84 6.93
N LEU A 213 1.74 8.47 5.79
CA LEU A 213 2.77 9.05 4.92
C LEU A 213 3.52 10.23 5.57
N ASN A 214 2.79 11.13 6.23
CA ASN A 214 3.33 12.39 6.76
C ASN A 214 3.95 12.24 8.16
N THR A 215 3.69 11.13 8.84
CA THR A 215 4.31 10.81 10.14
C THR A 215 5.27 9.62 10.01
N PRO A 216 6.43 9.79 9.33
CA PRO A 216 7.41 8.71 9.20
C PRO A 216 8.03 8.34 10.55
N ILE A 217 8.73 7.19 10.60
CA ILE A 217 9.47 6.79 11.80
C ILE A 217 10.48 7.90 12.16
N PRO A 218 10.60 8.29 13.45
CA PRO A 218 11.46 9.40 13.85
C PRO A 218 12.88 9.30 13.27
N LEU A 219 13.34 10.36 12.59
CA LEU A 219 14.61 10.35 11.88
C LEU A 219 15.80 10.01 12.78
N ALA A 220 15.80 10.48 14.03
CA ALA A 220 16.85 10.19 15.01
C ALA A 220 17.02 8.68 15.25
N TYR A 221 15.91 7.94 15.29
CA TYR A 221 15.93 6.48 15.44
C TYR A 221 16.57 5.81 14.22
N SER A 222 16.15 6.19 13.01
CA SER A 222 16.69 5.64 11.76
C SER A 222 18.19 5.95 11.59
N ILE A 223 18.64 7.14 12.00
CA ILE A 223 20.06 7.51 11.99
C ILE A 223 20.85 6.66 12.99
N HIS A 224 20.39 6.56 14.23
CA HIS A 224 21.10 5.79 15.25
C HIS A 224 21.16 4.30 14.95
N LEU A 225 20.09 3.72 14.40
CA LEU A 225 20.07 2.33 13.95
C LEU A 225 21.16 2.09 12.90
N ARG A 226 21.26 2.96 11.87
CA ARG A 226 22.28 2.88 10.82
C ARG A 226 23.70 3.01 11.36
N GLN A 227 23.93 3.94 12.29
CA GLN A 227 25.23 4.11 12.94
C GLN A 227 25.64 2.87 13.72
N LEU A 228 24.73 2.31 14.53
CA LEU A 228 24.99 1.12 15.32
C LEU A 228 25.27 -0.09 14.44
N LEU A 229 24.51 -0.23 13.35
CA LEU A 229 24.68 -1.31 12.37
C LEU A 229 26.05 -1.23 11.69
N LEU A 230 26.48 -0.03 11.28
CA LEU A 230 27.81 0.19 10.72
C LEU A 230 28.92 -0.14 11.72
N ILE A 231 28.81 0.33 12.97
CA ILE A 231 29.77 0.03 14.04
C ILE A 231 29.83 -1.49 14.30
N TYR A 232 28.68 -2.16 14.32
CA TYR A 232 28.60 -3.60 14.50
C TYR A 232 29.32 -4.35 13.37
N CYS A 233 28.98 -4.07 12.11
CA CYS A 233 29.58 -4.77 10.97
C CYS A 233 31.09 -4.50 10.82
N LEU A 234 31.57 -3.30 11.16
CA LEU A 234 33.01 -2.98 11.14
C LEU A 234 33.76 -3.57 12.34
N SER A 235 33.14 -3.70 13.51
CA SER A 235 33.80 -4.31 14.69
C SER A 235 33.82 -5.84 14.65
N LEU A 236 32.86 -6.47 13.98
CA LEU A 236 32.70 -7.91 13.87
C LEU A 236 33.96 -8.69 13.40
N PRO A 237 34.66 -8.32 12.31
CA PRO A 237 35.82 -9.09 11.85
C PRO A 237 36.93 -9.19 12.91
N PHE A 238 37.19 -8.13 13.67
CA PHE A 238 38.20 -8.13 14.73
C PHE A 238 37.86 -9.10 15.87
N GLN A 239 36.58 -9.42 16.07
CA GLN A 239 36.11 -10.28 17.15
C GLN A 239 36.22 -11.76 16.80
N ILE A 240 35.97 -12.12 15.54
CA ILE A 240 35.86 -13.52 15.09
C ILE A 240 37.09 -14.02 14.33
N VAL A 241 38.08 -13.15 14.06
CA VAL A 241 39.27 -13.49 13.24
C VAL A 241 40.11 -14.62 13.83
N ASN A 242 40.16 -14.75 15.16
CA ASN A 242 40.90 -15.83 15.82
C ASN A 242 40.23 -17.20 15.70
N GLU A 243 38.91 -17.23 15.48
CA GLU A 243 38.16 -18.48 15.39
C GLU A 243 38.07 -18.96 13.94
N PHE A 244 37.88 -18.03 12.99
CA PHE A 244 37.60 -18.36 11.59
C PHE A 244 38.78 -18.17 10.64
N HIS A 245 39.84 -17.45 11.04
CA HIS A 245 41.03 -17.18 10.24
C HIS A 245 40.68 -16.74 8.80
N PHE A 246 41.06 -17.51 7.77
CA PHE A 246 40.78 -17.19 6.36
C PHE A 246 39.28 -17.10 6.01
N TRP A 247 38.42 -17.77 6.77
CA TRP A 247 36.97 -17.76 6.54
C TRP A 247 36.27 -16.50 7.08
N THR A 248 36.96 -15.65 7.84
CA THR A 248 36.38 -14.44 8.46
C THR A 248 35.67 -13.54 7.45
N GLY A 249 36.23 -13.31 6.26
CA GLY A 249 35.58 -12.49 5.24
C GLY A 249 34.21 -13.05 4.80
N ILE A 250 34.10 -14.36 4.61
CA ILE A 250 32.84 -15.02 4.20
C ILE A 250 31.82 -14.97 5.33
N VAL A 251 32.23 -15.22 6.58
CA VAL A 251 31.34 -15.19 7.74
C VAL A 251 30.83 -13.76 8.00
N VAL A 252 31.69 -12.75 7.90
CA VAL A 252 31.29 -11.34 8.02
C VAL A 252 30.32 -10.96 6.90
N ALA A 253 30.56 -11.39 5.66
CA ALA A 253 29.63 -11.16 4.56
C ALA A 253 28.25 -11.77 4.87
N LEU A 254 28.19 -13.02 5.35
CA LEU A 254 26.93 -13.69 5.70
C LEU A 254 26.16 -12.97 6.83
N ILE A 255 26.86 -12.57 7.90
CA ILE A 255 26.23 -11.86 9.02
C ILE A 255 25.75 -10.48 8.56
N SER A 256 26.58 -9.74 7.82
CA SER A 256 26.19 -8.43 7.27
C SER A 256 24.99 -8.55 6.33
N PHE A 257 24.93 -9.59 5.50
CA PHE A 257 23.78 -9.88 4.64
C PHE A 257 22.48 -10.00 5.43
N THR A 258 22.50 -10.75 6.54
CA THR A 258 21.32 -10.91 7.40
C THR A 258 20.89 -9.58 8.01
N VAL A 259 21.82 -8.83 8.61
CA VAL A 259 21.51 -7.62 9.37
C VAL A 259 21.10 -6.46 8.44
N PHE A 260 21.83 -6.22 7.34
CA PHE A 260 21.42 -5.25 6.32
C PHE A 260 20.15 -5.67 5.60
N GLY A 261 19.93 -6.97 5.37
CA GLY A 261 18.71 -7.47 4.75
C GLY A 261 17.47 -7.14 5.57
N ILE A 262 17.52 -7.36 6.89
CA ILE A 262 16.42 -7.01 7.80
C ILE A 262 16.15 -5.50 7.80
N GLU A 263 17.20 -4.66 7.83
CA GLU A 263 17.05 -3.21 7.75
C GLU A 263 16.39 -2.78 6.43
N GLU A 264 16.83 -3.35 5.31
CA GLU A 264 16.32 -3.00 3.99
C GLU A 264 14.87 -3.44 3.79
N ILE A 265 14.48 -4.62 4.27
CA ILE A 265 13.07 -5.07 4.26
C ILE A 265 12.20 -4.06 5.01
N ALA A 266 12.67 -3.59 6.17
CA ALA A 266 11.93 -2.61 6.98
C ALA A 266 11.85 -1.23 6.31
N LEU A 267 12.81 -0.87 5.45
CA LEU A 267 12.78 0.35 4.65
C LEU A 267 11.77 0.22 3.50
N GLU A 268 11.82 -0.88 2.77
CA GLU A 268 10.96 -1.13 1.60
C GLU A 268 9.47 -1.16 2.00
N ILE A 269 9.11 -1.79 3.11
CA ILE A 269 7.69 -1.86 3.55
C ILE A 269 7.23 -0.63 4.37
N GLU A 270 8.12 0.33 4.68
CA GLU A 270 7.75 1.49 5.53
C GLU A 270 6.73 2.42 4.86
N ASN A 271 6.82 2.57 3.53
CA ASN A 271 5.96 3.44 2.74
C ASN A 271 5.13 2.63 1.72
N PRO A 272 3.95 2.10 2.10
CA PRO A 272 3.20 1.16 1.27
C PRO A 272 2.57 1.78 0.00
N PHE A 273 2.66 3.10 -0.19
CA PHE A 273 1.91 3.81 -1.25
C PHE A 273 2.78 4.20 -2.47
N GLY A 274 4.06 3.84 -2.46
CA GLY A 274 5.02 4.23 -3.48
C GLY A 274 4.91 3.44 -4.80
N TYR A 275 6.07 3.18 -5.38
CA TYR A 275 6.28 2.45 -6.62
C TYR A 275 7.26 1.29 -6.46
N ASP A 276 7.66 0.99 -5.22
CA ASP A 276 8.58 -0.11 -4.96
C ASP A 276 7.88 -1.44 -5.30
N PRO A 277 8.64 -2.47 -5.67
CA PRO A 277 8.06 -3.73 -6.14
C PRO A 277 7.14 -4.40 -5.12
N ASN A 278 7.38 -4.14 -3.83
CA ASN A 278 6.64 -4.68 -2.69
C ASN A 278 5.58 -3.73 -2.12
N ASP A 279 5.35 -2.56 -2.74
CA ASP A 279 4.30 -1.64 -2.36
C ASP A 279 2.89 -2.14 -2.72
N LEU A 280 1.86 -1.46 -2.20
CA LEU A 280 0.49 -1.77 -2.56
C LEU A 280 0.25 -1.50 -4.06
N PRO A 281 -0.40 -2.43 -4.79
CA PRO A 281 -0.68 -2.28 -6.22
C PRO A 281 -1.87 -1.33 -6.46
N LEU A 282 -1.77 -0.07 -6.01
CA LEU A 282 -2.85 0.91 -6.02
C LEU A 282 -3.45 1.13 -7.42
N ASP A 283 -2.62 1.09 -8.46
CA ASP A 283 -3.06 1.21 -9.86
C ASP A 283 -4.01 0.06 -10.25
N ALA A 284 -3.64 -1.18 -9.94
CA ALA A 284 -4.47 -2.35 -10.21
C ALA A 284 -5.78 -2.31 -9.41
N ILE A 285 -5.71 -1.82 -8.16
CA ILE A 285 -6.90 -1.67 -7.30
C ILE A 285 -7.85 -0.61 -7.87
N CYS A 286 -7.34 0.53 -8.34
CA CYS A 286 -8.15 1.58 -8.99
C CYS A 286 -8.79 1.08 -10.29
N ILE A 287 -8.06 0.34 -11.12
CA ILE A 287 -8.60 -0.27 -12.34
C ILE A 287 -9.72 -1.28 -12.01
N ALA A 288 -9.53 -2.09 -10.97
CA ALA A 288 -10.55 -3.03 -10.51
C ALA A 288 -11.81 -2.31 -9.98
N MET A 289 -11.62 -1.21 -9.22
CA MET A 289 -12.72 -0.36 -8.77
C MET A 289 -13.50 0.22 -9.95
N HIS A 290 -12.80 0.79 -10.94
CA HIS A 290 -13.43 1.31 -12.14
C HIS A 290 -14.30 0.27 -12.85
N ARG A 291 -13.76 -0.93 -13.11
CA ARG A 291 -14.52 -2.03 -13.73
C ARG A 291 -15.78 -2.37 -12.94
N ASN A 292 -15.66 -2.50 -11.61
CA ASN A 292 -16.81 -2.82 -10.76
C ASN A 292 -17.90 -1.75 -10.81
N ILE A 293 -17.50 -0.48 -10.94
CA ILE A 293 -18.44 0.63 -11.07
C ILE A 293 -19.12 0.63 -12.44
N GLU A 294 -18.39 0.42 -13.53
CA GLU A 294 -19.00 0.33 -14.87
C GLU A 294 -19.96 -0.87 -14.96
N ASP A 295 -19.58 -2.02 -14.38
CA ASP A 295 -20.46 -3.19 -14.27
C ASP A 295 -21.75 -2.86 -13.49
N LEU A 296 -21.63 -2.15 -12.36
CA LEU A 296 -22.78 -1.73 -11.54
C LEU A 296 -23.74 -0.82 -12.32
N ILE A 297 -23.21 0.12 -13.10
CA ILE A 297 -23.99 1.07 -13.91
C ILE A 297 -24.80 0.35 -15.01
N THR A 298 -24.34 -0.81 -15.46
CA THR A 298 -25.12 -1.62 -16.43
C THR A 298 -26.36 -2.26 -15.82
N LEU A 299 -26.42 -2.40 -14.49
CA LEU A 299 -27.53 -3.06 -13.80
C LEU A 299 -28.72 -2.10 -13.70
N ALA A 300 -29.87 -2.50 -14.26
CA ALA A 300 -31.11 -1.76 -14.06
C ALA A 300 -31.65 -1.98 -12.62
N PRO A 301 -31.91 -0.93 -11.82
CA PRO A 301 -32.47 -1.09 -10.49
C PRO A 301 -33.84 -1.79 -10.54
N SER A 302 -33.94 -2.97 -9.92
CA SER A 302 -35.17 -3.79 -9.94
C SER A 302 -36.35 -3.14 -9.22
N VAL A 303 -36.15 -2.11 -8.40
CA VAL A 303 -37.25 -1.35 -7.77
C VAL A 303 -38.22 -0.79 -8.83
N ARG A 304 -37.69 -0.35 -9.99
CA ARG A 304 -38.52 0.10 -11.12
C ARG A 304 -39.23 -1.06 -11.81
N HIS A 305 -38.62 -2.24 -11.82
CA HIS A 305 -39.24 -3.47 -12.31
C HIS A 305 -40.43 -3.87 -11.42
N TRP A 306 -40.28 -3.83 -10.10
CA TRP A 306 -41.37 -4.11 -9.15
C TRP A 306 -42.51 -3.10 -9.23
N LYS A 307 -42.21 -1.78 -9.34
CA LYS A 307 -43.26 -0.75 -9.56
C LYS A 307 -44.03 -0.98 -10.87
N ARG A 308 -43.39 -1.46 -11.94
CA ARG A 308 -44.08 -1.81 -13.20
C ARG A 308 -44.95 -3.05 -13.06
N ILE A 309 -44.50 -4.08 -12.33
CA ILE A 309 -45.29 -5.29 -12.09
C ILE A 309 -46.54 -4.97 -11.24
N SER A 310 -46.40 -4.17 -10.17
CA SER A 310 -47.54 -3.80 -9.33
C SER A 310 -48.60 -3.03 -10.12
N VAL A 311 -48.20 -2.09 -10.97
CA VAL A 311 -49.12 -1.36 -11.85
C VAL A 311 -49.82 -2.31 -12.84
N ASN A 312 -49.08 -3.25 -13.45
CA ASN A 312 -49.68 -4.21 -14.38
C ASN A 312 -50.67 -5.19 -13.70
N LEU A 313 -50.42 -5.58 -12.44
CA LEU A 313 -51.33 -6.42 -11.66
C LEU A 313 -52.61 -5.67 -11.26
N GLU A 314 -52.53 -4.36 -10.98
CA GLU A 314 -53.71 -3.53 -10.72
C GLU A 314 -54.55 -3.33 -11.98
N THR A 315 -53.92 -3.17 -13.16
CA THR A 315 -54.66 -3.00 -14.43
C THR A 315 -55.29 -4.28 -14.98
N HIS A 316 -54.87 -5.47 -14.53
CA HIS A 316 -55.45 -6.75 -14.94
C HIS A 316 -56.55 -7.28 -14.01
N ASN A 317 -56.82 -6.58 -12.90
CA ASN A 317 -57.86 -6.91 -11.93
C ASN A 317 -59.12 -6.03 -12.06
N PHE A 318 -59.33 -5.37 -13.20
CA PHE A 318 -60.54 -4.61 -13.53
C PHE A 318 -61.24 -5.16 -14.77
#